data_AF-A0A0H1BPB3-F1
#
_entry.id   AF-A0A0H1BPB3-F1
#
_cell.length_a   1.000
_cell.length_b   1.000
_cell.length_c   1.000
_cell.angle_alpha   90.00
_cell.angle_beta   90.00
_cell.angle_gamma   90.00
#
_symmetry.space_group_name_H-M   'P 1'
#
loop_
_entity.id
_entity.type
_entity.pdbx_description
1 polymer ?
#
loop_
_entity_poly.entity_id
_entity_poly.type
_entity_poly.pdbx_seq_one_letter_code
_entity_poly.pdbx_strand_id
1 'polypeptide(L)' 'MQFTEEQAAEVKGWVVKRLEDISDADSDVLADYVLALIRSDAPDEDIRKASVENLEDFLKESQ' A
#
# COMPACT_ATOMS: atom_id res chain seq x y z
N MET A 1 12.26 -4.78 11.68
CA MET A 1 11.78 -3.89 12.75
C MET A 1 10.27 -3.83 12.58
N GLN A 2 9.45 -3.90 13.64
CA GLN A 2 8.01 -3.70 13.46
C GLN A 2 7.75 -2.21 13.21
N PHE A 3 7.09 -1.90 12.09
CA PHE A 3 6.56 -0.56 11.83
C PHE A 3 5.68 -0.14 13.00
N THR A 4 5.85 1.10 13.48
CA THR A 4 4.91 1.63 14.48
C THR A 4 3.57 1.96 13.82
N GLU A 5 2.50 2.01 14.62
CA GLU A 5 1.17 2.39 14.13
C GLU A 5 1.17 3.75 13.41
N GLU A 6 2.02 4.69 13.85
CA GLU A 6 2.21 5.99 13.19
C GLU A 6 2.80 5.84 11.78
N GLN A 7 3.85 5.04 11.61
CA GLN A 7 4.45 4.84 10.29
C GLN A 7 3.49 4.10 9.35
N ALA A 8 2.75 3.12 9.87
CA ALA A 8 1.72 2.43 9.10
C ALA A 8 0.60 3.38 8.63
N ALA A 9 0.19 4.32 9.50
CA ALA A 9 -0.79 5.35 9.16
C ALA A 9 -0.25 6.37 8.14
N GLU A 10 1.02 6.79 8.25
CA GLU A 10 1.68 7.66 7.27
C GLU A 10 1.75 6.99 5.89
N VAL A 11 2.14 5.71 5.84
CA VAL A 11 2.18 4.95 4.57
C VAL A 11 0.78 4.80 3.98
N LYS A 12 -0.24 4.50 4.80
CA LYS A 12 -1.65 4.45 4.33
C LYS A 12 -2.03 5.76 3.64
N GLY A 13 -1.84 6.88 4.34
CA GLY A 13 -2.23 8.21 3.84
C GLY A 13 -1.45 8.61 2.58
N TRP A 14 -0.16 8.26 2.51
CA TRP A 14 0.66 8.51 1.32
C TRP A 14 0.21 7.67 0.12
N VAL A 15 -0.09 6.37 0.33
CA VAL A 15 -0.55 5.46 -0.73
C VAL A 15 -1.89 5.91 -1.30
N VAL A 16 -2.89 6.23 -0.46
CA VAL A 16 -4.20 6.74 -0.90
C VAL A 16 -4.01 7.97 -1.78
N LYS A 17 -3.30 8.98 -1.26
CA LYS A 17 -3.14 10.27 -1.94
C LYS A 17 -2.35 10.16 -3.24
N ARG A 18 -1.42 9.21 -3.30
CA ARG A 18 -0.65 8.91 -4.50
C ARG A 18 -1.51 8.17 -5.54
N LEU A 19 -2.37 7.26 -5.12
CA LEU A 19 -3.29 6.53 -6.00
C LEU A 19 -4.36 7.44 -6.59
N GLU A 20 -4.99 8.29 -5.77
CA GLU A 20 -5.98 9.29 -6.23
C GLU A 20 -5.43 10.22 -7.33
N ASP A 21 -4.11 10.46 -7.34
CA ASP A 21 -3.43 11.29 -8.35
C ASP A 21 -3.11 10.51 -9.65
N ILE A 22 -2.99 9.18 -9.59
CA ILE A 22 -2.55 8.33 -10.70
C ILE A 22 -3.72 7.59 -11.37
N SER A 23 -4.75 7.18 -10.63
CA SER A 23 -5.86 6.36 -11.13
C SER A 23 -7.14 6.56 -10.31
N ASP A 24 -8.30 6.35 -10.95
CA ASP A 24 -9.62 6.23 -10.32
C ASP A 24 -9.82 4.89 -9.58
N ALA A 25 -8.76 4.07 -9.48
CA ALA A 25 -8.77 2.84 -8.73
C ALA A 25 -9.10 3.09 -7.25
N ASP A 26 -9.83 2.14 -6.64
CA ASP A 26 -10.25 2.18 -5.24
C ASP A 26 -9.05 2.27 -4.29
N SER A 27 -8.68 3.52 -4.00
CA SER A 27 -7.48 3.89 -3.25
C SER A 27 -7.57 3.41 -1.80
N ASP A 28 -8.79 3.35 -1.26
CA ASP A 28 -9.09 2.86 0.09
C ASP A 28 -8.74 1.37 0.23
N VAL A 29 -9.13 0.54 -0.75
CA VAL A 29 -8.89 -0.92 -0.73
C VAL A 29 -7.39 -1.22 -0.78
N LEU A 30 -6.66 -0.53 -1.66
CA LEU A 30 -5.21 -0.69 -1.76
C LEU A 30 -4.48 -0.26 -0.49
N ALA A 31 -4.93 0.83 0.13
CA ALA A 31 -4.32 1.30 1.36
C ALA A 31 -4.58 0.40 2.56
N ASP A 32 -5.76 -0.23 2.64
CA ASP A 32 -6.04 -1.28 3.62
C ASP A 32 -5.22 -2.55 3.36
N TYR A 33 -4.98 -2.91 2.10
CA TYR A 33 -4.09 -4.03 1.75
C TYR A 33 -2.63 -3.77 2.18
N VAL A 34 -2.10 -2.57 1.90
CA VAL A 34 -0.76 -2.18 2.34
C VAL A 34 -0.66 -2.14 3.87
N LEU A 35 -1.69 -1.65 4.57
CA LEU A 35 -1.75 -1.74 6.03
C LEU A 35 -1.74 -3.17 6.55
N ALA A 36 -2.47 -4.08 5.89
CA ALA A 36 -2.48 -5.49 6.26
C ALA A 36 -1.10 -6.14 6.06
N LEU A 37 -0.38 -5.78 4.99
CA LEU A 37 1.00 -6.19 4.76
C LEU A 37 1.95 -5.64 5.84
N ILE A 38 1.83 -4.37 6.21
CA ILE A 38 2.68 -3.74 7.25
C ILE A 38 2.44 -4.37 8.62
N ARG A 39 1.20 -4.79 8.91
CA ARG A 39 0.82 -5.52 10.12
C ARG A 39 1.25 -6.98 10.09
N SER A 40 1.58 -7.52 8.92
CA SER A 40 2.18 -8.84 8.81
C SER A 40 3.60 -8.81 9.37
N ASP A 41 4.01 -9.87 10.04
CA ASP A 41 5.38 -10.02 10.60
C ASP A 41 6.40 -10.33 9.48
N ALA A 42 6.31 -9.60 8.37
CA ALA A 42 7.14 -9.74 7.18
C ALA A 42 8.28 -8.71 7.20
N PRO A 43 9.43 -9.00 6.55
CA PRO A 43 10.51 -8.05 6.39
C PRO A 43 10.08 -6.80 5.63
N ASP A 44 10.67 -5.65 5.97
CA ASP A 44 10.41 -4.36 5.33
C ASP A 44 10.57 -4.41 3.79
N GLU A 45 11.56 -5.18 3.30
CA GLU A 45 11.78 -5.39 1.87
C GLU A 45 10.63 -6.14 1.20
N ASP A 46 10.11 -7.21 1.83
CA ASP A 46 9.00 -8.00 1.29
C ASP A 46 7.70 -7.20 1.30
N ILE A 47 7.42 -6.44 2.38
CA ILE A 47 6.26 -5.56 2.47
C ILE A 47 6.29 -4.52 1.37
N ARG A 48 7.44 -3.88 1.15
CA ARG A 48 7.61 -2.86 0.11
C ARG A 48 7.41 -3.45 -1.28
N LYS A 49 8.00 -4.62 -1.53
CA LYS A 49 7.93 -5.29 -2.83
C LYS A 49 6.52 -5.76 -3.14
N ALA A 50 5.86 -6.42 -2.17
CA ALA A 50 4.47 -6.82 -2.26
C ALA A 50 3.54 -5.61 -2.47
N SER A 51 3.77 -4.50 -1.75
CA SER A 51 2.98 -3.27 -1.95
C SER A 51 3.13 -2.74 -3.36
N VAL A 52 4.36 -2.66 -3.90
CA VAL A 52 4.61 -2.17 -5.26
C VAL A 52 4.03 -3.10 -6.32
N GLU A 53 4.24 -4.41 -6.22
CA GLU A 53 3.71 -5.38 -7.18
C GLU A 53 2.17 -5.37 -7.20
N ASN A 54 1.51 -5.35 -6.04
CA ASN A 54 0.05 -5.27 -5.98
C ASN A 54 -0.48 -3.92 -6.51
N LEU A 55 0.20 -2.81 -6.20
CA LEU A 55 -0.14 -1.49 -6.76
C LEU A 55 0.00 -1.48 -8.28
N GLU A 56 1.08 -2.05 -8.83
CA GLU A 56 1.28 -2.15 -10.28
C GLU A 56 0.22 -3.02 -10.95
N ASP A 57 -0.17 -4.14 -10.33
CA ASP A 57 -1.21 -5.04 -10.86
C ASP A 57 -2.57 -4.35 -10.89
N PHE A 58 -2.95 -3.68 -9.80
CA PHE A 58 -4.18 -2.89 -9.71
C PHE A 58 -4.22 -1.75 -10.73
N LEU A 59 -3.12 -1.01 -10.87
CA LEU A 59 -3.02 0.09 -11.83
C LEU A 59 -3.10 -0.42 -13.28
N LYS A 60 -2.57 -1.62 -13.57
CA LYS A 60 -2.66 -2.25 -14.90
C LYS A 60 -4.04 -2.82 -15.20
N GLU A 61 -4.75 -3.38 -14.21
CA GLU A 61 -6.13 -3.88 -14.40
C GLU A 61 -7.15 -2.76 -14.61
N SER A 62 -6.86 -1.52 -14.21
CA SER A 62 -7.73 -0.36 -14.43
C SER A 62 -7.70 0.25 -15.85
N GLN A 63 -7.08 -0.41 -16.84
CA GLN A 63 -6.98 0.04 -18.24
C GLN A 63 -7.99 -0.62 -19.18
#